data_AF-W8EYQ8-F1
#
_entry.id   AF-W8EYQ8-F1
#
_cell.length_a   1.000
_cell.length_b   1.000
_cell.length_c   1.000
_cell.angle_alpha   90.00
_cell.angle_beta   90.00
_cell.angle_gamma   90.00
#
_symmetry.space_group_name_H-M   'P 1'
#
loop_
_entity.id
_entity.type
_entity.pdbx_description
1 polymer ?
#
loop_
_entity_poly.entity_id
_entity_poly.type
_entity_poly.pdbx_seq_one_letter_code
_entity_poly.pdbx_strand_id
1 'polypeptide(L)'
;MCPDCFPAGVSGFPSWWEYEAFAQQLPRKPLTLLPAASDPVVRYACPTCREVWVLSEPEGAWRGYFLPEPAAAVYTQRLMMGDKARRLGCFGLLLAAALYAGWRWLCVA
;
A
#
# COMPACT_ATOMS: atom_id res chain seq x y z
N MET A 1 22.01 3.93 -11.28
CA MET A 1 20.87 3.11 -11.72
C MET A 1 21.41 1.84 -12.33
N CYS A 2 21.04 0.67 -11.82
CA CYS A 2 21.50 -0.59 -12.36
C CYS A 2 20.69 -0.93 -13.63
N PRO A 3 21.32 -1.26 -14.76
CA PRO A 3 20.62 -1.53 -16.02
C PRO A 3 19.78 -2.81 -15.96
N ASP A 4 20.13 -3.74 -15.06
CA ASP A 4 19.46 -5.04 -14.91
C ASP A 4 18.24 -5.00 -13.98
N CYS A 5 18.04 -3.88 -13.26
CA CYS A 5 16.91 -3.74 -12.34
C CYS A 5 15.80 -2.88 -12.96
N PHE A 6 14.67 -2.79 -12.25
CA PHE A 6 13.55 -1.98 -12.74
C PHE A 6 13.91 -0.48 -12.73
N PRO A 7 13.59 0.25 -13.81
CA PRO A 7 13.91 1.68 -13.90
C PRO A 7 13.07 2.54 -12.94
N ALA A 8 11.86 2.08 -12.63
CA ALA A 8 10.94 2.71 -11.70
C ALA A 8 10.07 1.65 -11.02
N GLY A 9 9.67 1.91 -9.78
CA GLY A 9 8.65 1.13 -9.10
C GLY A 9 7.24 1.59 -9.42
N VAL A 10 6.26 0.77 -9.07
CA VAL A 10 4.83 1.01 -9.26
C VAL A 10 4.21 1.29 -7.90
N SER A 11 3.69 2.50 -7.70
CA SER A 11 2.98 2.90 -6.48
C SER A 11 1.47 2.83 -6.70
N GLY A 12 0.82 1.76 -6.26
CA GLY A 12 -0.60 1.53 -6.49
C GLY A 12 -0.86 0.84 -7.84
N PHE A 13 -1.62 -0.24 -7.80
CA PHE A 13 -2.22 -0.80 -9.01
C PHE A 13 -3.64 -0.24 -9.17
N PRO A 14 -4.05 0.21 -10.37
CA PRO A 14 -5.40 0.72 -10.58
C PRO A 14 -6.47 -0.36 -10.46
N SER A 15 -6.13 -1.61 -10.80
CA SER A 15 -7.03 -2.76 -10.78
C SER A 15 -6.30 -4.05 -10.41
N TRP A 16 -7.05 -5.06 -9.98
CA TRP A 16 -6.52 -6.41 -9.74
C TRP A 16 -5.88 -7.02 -11.00
N TRP A 17 -6.46 -6.77 -12.17
CA TRP A 17 -5.93 -7.29 -13.44
C TRP A 17 -4.57 -6.71 -13.81
N GLU A 18 -4.34 -5.43 -13.53
CA GLU A 18 -3.03 -4.82 -13.75
C GLU A 18 -1.97 -5.38 -12.79
N TYR A 19 -2.34 -5.66 -11.55
CA TYR A 19 -1.47 -6.35 -10.60
C TYR A 19 -1.10 -7.75 -11.10
N GLU A 20 -2.08 -8.57 -11.50
CA GLU A 20 -1.80 -9.92 -12.01
C GLU A 20 -0.96 -9.90 -13.28
N ALA A 21 -1.29 -9.01 -14.23
CA ALA A 21 -0.51 -8.86 -15.46
C ALA A 21 0.95 -8.50 -15.17
N PHE A 22 1.19 -7.63 -14.18
CA PHE A 22 2.52 -7.29 -13.71
C PHE A 22 3.22 -8.47 -13.00
N ALA A 23 2.51 -9.17 -12.12
CA ALA A 23 3.01 -10.34 -11.40
C ALA A 23 3.44 -11.47 -12.35
N GLN A 24 2.74 -11.65 -13.47
CA GLN A 24 3.11 -12.62 -14.50
C GLN A 24 4.37 -12.23 -15.30
N GLN A 25 4.71 -10.94 -15.35
CA GLN A 25 5.91 -10.45 -16.04
C GLN A 25 7.16 -10.51 -15.18
N LEU A 26 7.02 -10.44 -13.84
CA LEU A 26 8.13 -10.45 -12.88
C LEU A 26 9.10 -11.65 -13.04
N PRO A 27 8.64 -12.90 -13.20
CA PRO A 27 9.52 -14.06 -13.39
C PRO A 27 10.36 -14.01 -14.67
N ARG A 28 9.98 -13.17 -15.65
CA ARG A 28 10.71 -13.03 -16.92
C ARG A 28 11.93 -12.12 -16.81
N LYS A 29 12.10 -11.43 -15.67
CA LYS A 29 13.23 -10.55 -15.40
C LYS A 29 14.26 -11.26 -14.51
N PRO A 30 15.53 -10.84 -14.54
CA PRO A 30 16.60 -11.44 -13.75
C PRO A 30 16.50 -11.01 -12.28
N LEU A 31 15.40 -11.33 -11.61
CA LEU A 31 15.21 -11.09 -10.19
C LEU A 31 15.13 -12.43 -9.46
N THR A 32 15.88 -12.54 -8.37
CA THR A 32 15.85 -13.71 -7.50
C THR A 32 14.76 -13.52 -6.46
N LEU A 33 13.80 -14.44 -6.41
CA LEU A 33 12.82 -14.48 -5.34
C LEU A 33 13.53 -14.77 -4.01
N LEU A 34 13.37 -13.89 -3.03
CA LEU A 34 13.82 -14.13 -1.66
C LEU A 34 12.78 -14.99 -0.94
N PRO A 35 13.20 -15.91 -0.04
CA PRO A 35 12.27 -16.72 0.73
C PRO A 35 11.29 -15.81 1.50
N ALA A 36 10.01 -16.18 1.46
CA ALA A 36 8.97 -15.44 2.13
C ALA A 36 9.26 -15.40 3.64
N ALA A 37 9.47 -14.20 4.19
CA ALA A 37 9.19 -13.98 5.60
C ALA A 37 7.66 -14.07 5.77
N SER A 38 7.19 -14.36 6.97
CA SER A 38 5.78 -14.51 7.37
C SER A 38 4.82 -13.34 7.04
N ASP A 39 5.25 -12.37 6.25
CA ASP A 39 4.51 -11.18 5.84
C ASP A 39 3.77 -11.41 4.51
N PRO A 40 2.66 -10.70 4.25
CA PRO A 40 1.91 -10.75 2.99
C PRO A 40 2.65 -10.06 1.81
N VAL A 41 3.97 -9.88 1.91
CA VAL A 41 4.79 -9.22 0.88
C VAL A 41 5.83 -10.17 0.31
N VAL A 42 5.95 -10.15 -1.00
CA VAL A 42 6.92 -10.94 -1.74
C VAL A 42 8.15 -10.08 -2.03
N ARG A 43 9.34 -10.59 -1.73
CA ARG A 43 10.60 -9.85 -1.92
C ARG A 43 11.41 -10.43 -3.07
N TYR A 44 12.00 -9.55 -3.87
CA TYR A 44 12.82 -9.88 -5.02
C TYR A 44 14.16 -9.15 -4.92
N ALA A 45 15.28 -9.86 -5.08
CA ALA A 45 16.61 -9.25 -5.12
C ALA A 45 17.11 -9.16 -6.56
N CYS A 46 17.67 -8.00 -6.91
CA CYS A 46 18.44 -7.85 -8.14
C CYS A 46 19.84 -8.48 -7.93
N PRO A 47 20.27 -9.45 -8.75
CA PRO A 47 21.55 -10.15 -8.54
C PRO A 47 22.76 -9.24 -8.75
N THR A 48 22.64 -8.23 -9.60
CA THR A 48 23.74 -7.31 -9.96
C THR A 48 24.01 -6.28 -8.87
N CYS A 49 22.99 -5.54 -8.43
CA CYS A 49 23.16 -4.46 -7.43
C CYS A 49 22.70 -4.83 -6.02
N ARG A 50 22.14 -6.02 -5.82
CA ARG A 50 21.57 -6.51 -4.54
C ARG A 50 20.43 -5.67 -3.99
N GLU A 51 19.82 -4.81 -4.80
CA GLU A 51 18.65 -4.04 -4.40
C GLU A 51 17.44 -4.97 -4.23
N VAL A 52 16.73 -4.78 -3.11
CA VAL A 52 15.54 -5.56 -2.76
C VAL A 52 14.30 -4.78 -3.16
N TRP A 53 13.44 -5.45 -3.91
CA TRP A 53 12.15 -4.97 -4.38
C TRP A 53 11.06 -5.72 -3.64
N VAL A 54 10.02 -4.99 -3.23
CA VAL A 54 8.91 -5.51 -2.45
C VAL A 54 7.65 -5.40 -3.29
N LEU A 55 7.02 -6.55 -3.55
CA LEU A 55 5.70 -6.68 -4.12
C LEU A 55 4.70 -6.91 -2.98
N SER A 56 3.77 -5.97 -2.81
CA SER A 56 2.62 -6.15 -1.92
C SER A 56 1.41 -6.55 -2.74
N GLU A 57 0.73 -7.61 -2.30
CA GLU A 57 -0.58 -7.95 -2.83
C GLU A 57 -1.59 -6.86 -2.46
N PRO A 58 -2.45 -6.41 -3.39
CA PRO A 58 -3.44 -5.39 -3.11
C PRO A 58 -4.58 -5.94 -2.25
N GLU A 59 -4.68 -5.51 -0.99
CA GLU A 59 -5.95 -5.58 -0.23
C GLU A 59 -6.93 -4.55 -0.80
N GLY A 60 -7.60 -4.92 -1.89
CA GLY A 60 -8.36 -4.01 -2.75
C GLY A 60 -7.43 -3.24 -3.68
N ALA A 61 -7.60 -3.45 -4.99
CA ALA A 61 -6.82 -2.95 -6.13
C ALA A 61 -5.80 -1.81 -5.86
N TRP A 62 -6.26 -0.69 -5.29
CA TRP A 62 -5.50 0.54 -5.02
C TRP A 62 -4.36 0.47 -3.99
N ARG A 63 -4.20 -0.63 -3.21
CA ARG A 63 -3.17 -0.73 -2.15
C ARG A 63 -1.92 -1.52 -2.52
N GLY A 64 -1.94 -2.30 -3.59
CA GLY A 64 -0.78 -3.08 -4.03
C GLY A 64 0.32 -2.17 -4.56
N TYR A 65 1.57 -2.56 -4.38
CA TYR A 65 2.72 -1.79 -4.88
C TYR A 65 3.89 -2.70 -5.20
N PHE A 66 4.77 -2.21 -6.08
CA PHE A 66 6.06 -2.81 -6.38
C PHE A 66 7.15 -1.75 -6.28
N LEU A 67 7.83 -1.68 -5.14
CA LEU A 67 8.77 -0.60 -4.84
C LEU A 67 10.07 -1.17 -4.25
N PRO A 68 11.21 -0.47 -4.40
CA PRO A 68 12.41 -0.78 -3.62
C PRO A 68 12.07 -0.76 -2.13
N GLU A 69 12.65 -1.67 -1.34
CA GLU A 69 12.40 -1.80 0.09
C GLU A 69 12.38 -0.47 0.88
N PRO A 70 13.35 0.46 0.72
CA PRO A 70 13.29 1.75 1.43
C PRO A 70 12.07 2.58 1.02
N ALA A 71 11.69 2.57 -0.26
CA ALA A 71 10.51 3.27 -0.75
C ALA A 71 9.20 2.59 -0.32
N ALA A 72 9.18 1.25 -0.27
CA ALA A 72 8.05 0.46 0.22
C ALA A 72 7.74 0.75 1.70
N ALA A 73 8.78 0.88 2.54
CA ALA A 73 8.63 1.24 3.95
C ALA A 73 7.98 2.62 4.11
N VAL A 74 8.45 3.62 3.37
CA VAL A 74 7.88 4.98 3.37
C VAL A 74 6.44 4.98 2.85
N TYR A 75 6.17 4.23 1.77
CA TYR A 75 4.85 4.15 1.18
C TYR A 75 3.83 3.51 2.14
N THR A 76 4.21 2.42 2.80
CA THR A 76 3.38 1.75 3.81
C THR A 76 3.08 2.68 4.99
N GLN A 77 4.07 3.42 5.48
CA GLN A 77 3.85 4.41 6.53
C GLN A 77 2.86 5.50 6.10
N ARG A 78 2.95 6.00 4.86
CA ARG A 78 2.00 6.99 4.34
C ARG A 78 0.57 6.44 4.28
N LEU A 79 0.40 5.21 3.81
CA LEU A 79 -0.91 4.56 3.79
C LEU A 79 -1.51 4.45 5.20
N MET A 80 -0.70 4.03 6.18
CA MET A 80 -1.13 3.93 7.58
C MET A 80 -1.51 5.29 8.18
N MET A 81 -0.80 6.37 7.84
CA MET A 81 -1.15 7.73 8.29
C MET A 81 -2.47 8.21 7.67
N GLY A 82 -2.69 7.93 6.38
CA GLY A 82 -3.93 8.26 5.69
C GLY A 82 -5.15 7.58 6.31
N ASP A 83 -5.02 6.31 6.68
CA ASP A 83 -6.10 5.56 7.33
C ASP A 83 -6.43 6.09 8.73
N LYS A 84 -5.42 6.48 9.51
CA LYS A 84 -5.63 7.12 10.82
C LYS A 84 -6.35 8.45 10.70
N ALA A 85 -5.95 9.29 9.74
CA ALA A 85 -6.59 10.58 9.51
C ALA A 85 -8.07 10.44 9.10
N ARG A 86 -8.39 9.48 8.22
CA ARG A 86 -9.77 9.20 7.83
C ARG A 86 -10.63 8.71 9.00
N ARG A 87 -10.09 7.85 9.87
CA ARG A 87 -10.78 7.40 11.08
C ARG A 87 -11.08 8.58 12.01
N LEU A 88 -10.08 9.43 12.28
CA LEU A 88 -10.27 10.61 13.13
C LEU A 88 -11.30 11.58 12.56
N GLY A 89 -11.29 11.80 11.24
CA GLY A 89 -12.30 12.61 10.56
C GLY A 89 -13.72 12.06 10.72
N CYS A 90 -13.90 10.75 10.54
CA CYS A 90 -15.20 10.09 10.72
C CYS A 90 -15.70 10.16 12.18
N PHE A 91 -14.80 9.95 13.15
CA PHE A 91 -15.12 10.10 14.58
C PHE A 91 -15.53 11.52 14.94
N GLY A 92 -14.82 12.54 14.42
CA GLY A 92 -15.18 13.94 14.65
C GLY A 92 -16.57 14.29 14.11
N LEU A 93 -16.91 13.78 12.92
CA LEU A 93 -18.19 14.03 12.26
C LEU A 93 -19.36 13.35 13.01
N LEU A 94 -19.14 12.12 13.48
CA LEU A 94 -20.10 11.40 14.34
C LEU A 94 -20.34 12.12 15.67
N LEU A 95 -19.28 12.64 16.30
CA LEU A 95 -19.39 13.36 17.57
C LEU A 95 -20.17 14.68 17.40
N ALA A 96 -19.91 15.42 16.33
CA ALA A 96 -20.67 16.63 15.99
C ALA A 96 -22.16 16.33 15.73
N ALA A 97 -22.46 15.26 14.99
CA ALA A 97 -23.84 14.83 14.74
C ALA A 97 -24.56 14.41 16.03
N ALA A 98 -23.88 13.68 16.92
CA ALA A 98 -24.42 13.28 18.22
C ALA A 98 -24.69 14.48 19.13
N LEU A 99 -23.77 15.45 19.20
CA LEU A 99 -23.97 16.70 19.95
C LEU A 99 -25.13 17.52 19.38
N TYR A 100 -25.24 17.64 18.06
CA TYR A 100 -26.34 18.34 17.41
C TYR A 100 -27.69 17.66 17.69
N ALA A 101 -27.76 16.34 17.59
CA ALA A 101 -28.94 15.58 17.94
C ALA A 101 -29.31 15.77 19.42
N GLY A 102 -28.36 15.59 20.34
CA GLY A 102 -28.59 15.80 21.78
C GLY A 102 -29.10 17.20 22.11
N TRP A 103 -28.50 18.24 21.52
CA TRP A 103 -28.96 19.62 21.69
C TRP A 103 -30.38 19.84 21.15
N ARG A 104 -30.68 19.29 19.97
CA ARG A 104 -32.02 19.38 19.38
C ARG A 104 -33.08 18.69 20.23
N TRP A 105 -32.78 17.55 20.84
CA TRP A 105 -33.69 16.87 21.76
C TRP A 105 -33.91 17.67 23.05
N LEU A 106 -32.86 18.28 23.60
CA LEU A 106 -32.93 19.13 24.80
C LEU A 106 -33.69 20.44 24.60
N CYS A 107 -33.74 21.01 23.38
CA CYS A 107 -34.51 22.22 23.09
C CYS A 107 -35.96 21.95 22.67
N VAL A 108 -36.32 20.70 22.36
CA VAL A 108 -37.68 20.31 21.94
C VAL A 108 -38.47 19.64 23.07
N ALA A 109 -37.80 19.13 24.10
CA ALA A 109 -38.40 18.68 25.36
C ALA A 109 -38.59 19.84 26.35
#